data_AF-A0A849RF59-F1
#
_entry.id   AF-A0A849RF59-F1
#
_cell.length_a   1.000
_cell.length_b   1.000
_cell.length_c   1.000
_cell.angle_alpha   90.00
_cell.angle_beta   90.00
_cell.angle_gamma   90.00
#
_symmetry.space_group_name_H-M   'P 1'
#
loop_
_entity.id
_entity.type
_entity.pdbx_description
1 polymer ?
#
loop_
_entity_poly.entity_id
_entity_poly.type
_entity_poly.pdbx_seq_one_letter_code
_entity_poly.pdbx_strand_id
1 'polypeptide(L)' 'MHLSDSEVDAACHYIRRQMETHSWWPKEAPGEAKREFELMCGTALSLNVWCDRWLDAGQCKKLEKSVRE' A
#
# COMPACT_ATOMS: atom_id res chain seq x y z
N MET A 1 7.60 -5.29 -5.53
CA MET A 1 7.67 -4.92 -4.10
C MET A 1 7.53 -6.20 -3.29
N HIS A 2 8.31 -6.37 -2.23
CA HIS A 2 8.27 -7.58 -1.39
C HIS A 2 8.29 -7.19 0.09
N LEU A 3 7.11 -6.97 0.66
CA LEU A 3 6.89 -6.87 2.09
C LEU A 3 6.90 -8.27 2.73
N SER A 4 7.41 -8.36 3.95
CA SER A 4 7.27 -9.50 4.87
C SER A 4 6.10 -9.28 5.84
N ASP A 5 5.64 -10.33 6.53
CA ASP A 5 4.51 -10.22 7.46
C ASP A 5 4.80 -9.26 8.63
N SER A 6 6.07 -9.15 9.06
CA SER A 6 6.49 -8.16 10.07
C SER A 6 6.39 -6.70 9.58
N GLU A 7 6.35 -6.47 8.28
CA GLU A 7 6.28 -5.15 7.65
C GLU A 7 4.83 -4.73 7.32
N VAL A 8 3.85 -5.65 7.45
CA VAL A 8 2.45 -5.43 7.02
C VAL A 8 1.80 -4.29 7.79
N ASP A 9 1.87 -4.29 9.11
CA ASP A 9 1.23 -3.24 9.92
C ASP A 9 1.77 -1.85 9.59
N ALA A 10 3.09 -1.71 9.46
CA ALA A 10 3.75 -0.45 9.11
C ALA A 10 3.35 0.01 7.69
N ALA A 11 3.35 -0.90 6.72
CA ALA A 11 2.94 -0.63 5.36
C ALA A 11 1.45 -0.21 5.29
N CYS A 12 0.58 -0.93 5.99
CA CYS A 12 -0.84 -0.63 6.06
C CYS A 12 -1.10 0.74 6.68
N HIS A 13 -0.43 1.07 7.78
CA HIS A 13 -0.55 2.37 8.42
C HIS A 13 -0.11 3.50 7.48
N TYR A 14 1.02 3.33 6.80
CA TYR A 14 1.52 4.30 5.84
C TYR A 14 0.55 4.50 4.67
N ILE A 15 0.04 3.42 4.07
CA ILE A 15 -0.92 3.49 2.96
C ILE A 15 -2.21 4.20 3.41
N ARG A 16 -2.77 3.86 4.58
CA ARG A 16 -3.97 4.51 5.12
C ARG A 16 -3.77 6.02 5.27
N ARG A 17 -2.68 6.43 5.90
CA ARG A 17 -2.37 7.86 6.10
C ARG A 17 -2.37 8.62 4.77
N GLN A 18 -1.92 7.99 3.70
CA GLN A 18 -1.70 8.64 2.41
C GLN A 18 -2.96 8.70 1.57
N MET A 19 -3.83 7.70 1.75
CA MET A 19 -5.21 7.77 1.29
C MET A 19 -5.97 8.89 2.01
N GLU A 20 -5.77 9.08 3.32
CA GLU A 20 -6.44 10.13 4.11
C GLU A 20 -5.95 11.55 3.77
N THR A 21 -4.64 11.74 3.56
CA THR A 21 -4.08 13.05 3.20
C THR A 21 -4.26 13.39 1.72
N HIS A 22 -4.96 12.53 0.97
CA HIS A 22 -5.13 12.61 -0.50
C HIS A 22 -3.81 12.82 -1.25
N SER A 23 -2.69 12.46 -0.63
CA SER A 23 -1.38 12.83 -1.14
C SER A 23 -1.00 11.94 -2.32
N TRP A 24 -1.38 10.66 -2.30
CA TRP A 24 -1.11 9.73 -3.39
C TRP A 24 -2.38 8.95 -3.72
N TRP A 25 -2.69 8.88 -5.01
CA TRP A 25 -3.79 8.09 -5.52
C TRP A 25 -3.25 6.97 -6.40
N PRO A 26 -3.81 5.75 -6.28
CA PRO A 26 -3.47 4.68 -7.19
C PRO A 26 -3.96 5.01 -8.59
N LYS A 27 -3.27 4.45 -9.59
CA LYS A 27 -3.18 4.98 -10.95
C LYS A 27 -4.51 5.48 -11.56
N GLU A 28 -5.65 4.80 -11.35
CA GLU A 28 -6.91 5.16 -12.05
C GLU A 28 -8.24 4.93 -11.28
N ALA A 29 -8.26 4.34 -10.07
CA ALA A 29 -9.53 4.07 -9.34
C ALA A 29 -9.36 4.11 -7.80
N PRO A 30 -9.37 5.30 -7.17
CA PRO A 30 -9.18 5.47 -5.72
C PRO A 30 -10.15 4.68 -4.83
N GLY A 31 -11.42 4.63 -5.21
CA GLY A 31 -12.50 4.06 -4.41
C GLY A 31 -12.45 2.54 -4.44
N GLU A 32 -12.13 1.97 -5.60
CA GLU A 32 -11.92 0.53 -5.76
C GLU A 32 -10.65 0.10 -5.03
N ALA A 33 -9.55 0.85 -5.20
CA ALA A 33 -8.31 0.56 -4.51
C ALA A 33 -8.46 0.63 -2.98
N LYS A 34 -9.21 1.61 -2.44
CA LYS A 34 -9.50 1.68 -1.00
C LYS A 34 -10.31 0.47 -0.51
N ARG A 35 -11.36 0.08 -1.23
CA ARG A 35 -12.17 -1.10 -0.88
C ARG A 35 -11.35 -2.38 -0.92
N GLU A 36 -10.54 -2.58 -1.96
CA GLU A 36 -9.65 -3.75 -2.04
C GLU A 36 -8.58 -3.72 -0.96
N PHE A 37 -8.06 -2.55 -0.62
CA PHE A 37 -7.07 -2.41 0.45
C PHE A 37 -7.63 -2.86 1.80
N GLU A 38 -8.85 -2.48 2.15
CA GLU A 38 -9.51 -2.91 3.40
C GLU A 38 -9.69 -4.43 3.48
N LEU A 39 -9.77 -5.13 2.34
CA LEU A 39 -9.84 -6.59 2.28
C LEU A 39 -8.45 -7.26 2.31
N MET A 40 -7.42 -6.59 1.78
CA MET A 40 -6.10 -7.16 1.55
C MET A 40 -5.04 -6.76 2.59
N CYS A 41 -5.35 -5.82 3.50
CA CYS A 41 -4.41 -5.27 4.49
C CYS A 41 -4.03 -6.22 5.64
N GLY A 42 -4.30 -7.53 5.52
CA GLY A 42 -4.13 -8.51 6.60
C GLY A 42 -2.94 -9.48 6.46
N THR A 43 -2.33 -9.59 5.28
CA THR A 43 -1.14 -10.44 5.07
C THR A 43 -0.18 -9.79 4.10
N ALA A 44 1.11 -10.12 4.19
CA ALA A 44 2.11 -9.58 3.26
C ALA A 44 1.83 -10.01 1.82
N LEU A 45 1.37 -11.24 1.62
CA LEU A 45 1.05 -11.75 0.29
C LEU A 45 -0.05 -10.91 -0.38
N SER A 46 -1.19 -10.74 0.31
CA SER A 46 -2.31 -9.95 -0.21
C SER A 46 -1.93 -8.49 -0.42
N LEU A 47 -1.17 -7.91 0.51
CA LEU A 47 -0.76 -6.51 0.43
C LEU A 47 0.24 -6.27 -0.70
N ASN A 48 1.17 -7.19 -0.97
CA ASN A 48 2.08 -7.08 -2.11
C ASN A 48 1.33 -7.13 -3.45
N VAL A 49 0.31 -7.99 -3.58
CA VAL A 49 -0.56 -8.04 -4.77
C VAL A 49 -1.30 -6.72 -4.94
N TRP A 50 -1.85 -6.18 -3.85
CA TRP A 50 -2.51 -4.87 -3.88
C TRP A 50 -1.54 -3.76 -4.33
N CYS A 51 -0.31 -3.75 -3.80
CA CYS A 51 0.71 -2.77 -4.16
C CYS A 51 1.08 -2.85 -5.64
N ASP A 52 1.28 -4.04 -6.19
CA ASP A 52 1.64 -4.22 -7.61
C ASP A 52 0.54 -3.72 -8.56
N ARG A 53 -0.71 -4.00 -8.20
CA ARG A 53 -1.88 -3.60 -8.98
C ARG A 53 -2.12 -2.09 -8.95
N TRP A 54 -2.00 -1.49 -7.78
CA TRP A 54 -2.50 -0.14 -7.54
C TRP A 54 -1.42 0.93 -7.49
N LEU A 55 -0.19 0.59 -7.11
CA LEU A 55 0.90 1.55 -6.99
C LEU A 55 1.76 1.60 -8.26
N ASP A 56 2.32 2.79 -8.54
CA ASP A 56 3.43 2.92 -9.48
C ASP A 56 4.79 2.67 -8.81
N ALA A 57 5.84 2.52 -9.62
CA ALA A 57 7.18 2.21 -9.14
C ALA A 57 7.73 3.28 -8.16
N GLY A 58 7.35 4.54 -8.31
CA GLY A 58 7.72 5.64 -7.41
C GLY A 58 6.98 5.55 -6.07
N GLN A 59 5.68 5.23 -6.10
CA GLN A 59 4.89 4.98 -4.90
C GLN A 59 5.39 3.76 -4.13
N CYS A 60 5.70 2.65 -4.82
CA CYS A 60 6.32 1.47 -4.21
C CYS A 60 7.64 1.82 -3.51
N LYS A 61 8.52 2.59 -4.17
CA LYS A 61 9.78 3.04 -3.56
C LYS A 61 9.58 3.88 -2.29
N LYS A 62 8.59 4.78 -2.28
CA LYS A 62 8.28 5.60 -1.09
C LYS A 62 7.79 4.74 0.06
N LEU A 63 6.91 3.78 -0.23
CA LEU A 63 6.41 2.81 0.73
C LEU A 63 7.54 1.94 1.30
N GLU A 64 8.36 1.33 0.44
CA GLU A 64 9.51 0.54 0.89
C GLU A 64 10.46 1.35 1.77
N LYS A 65 10.73 2.61 1.40
CA LYS A 65 11.58 3.49 2.20
C LYS A 65 10.97 3.76 3.58
N SER A 66 9.69 4.12 3.65
CA SER A 66 9.05 4.45 4.93
C SER A 66 8.84 3.27 5.86
N VAL A 67 8.82 2.04 5.33
CA VAL A 67 8.63 0.82 6.12
C VAL A 67 9.95 0.26 6.65
N ARG A 68 11.07 0.55 5.96
CA ARG A 68 12.40 0.01 6.27
C ARG A 68 13.36 1.02 6.92
N GLU A 69 12.95 2.28 7.04
CA GLU A 69 13.61 3.29 7.89
C GLU A 69 13.18 3.12 9.36
#